data_AF-A0A955YC45-F1
#
_entry.id   AF-A0A955YC45-F1
#
_cell.length_a   1.000
_cell.length_b   1.000
_cell.length_c   1.000
_cell.angle_alpha   90.00
_cell.angle_beta   90.00
_cell.angle_gamma   90.00
#
_symmetry.space_group_name_H-M   'P 1'
#
loop_
_entity.id
_entity.type
_entity.pdbx_description
1 polymer ?
#
loop_
_entity_poly.entity_id
_entity_poly.type
_entity_poly.pdbx_seq_one_letter_code
_entity_poly.pdbx_strand_id
1 'polypeptide(L)'
;MSIRLHLVLVSVLGVVGLLVGFGVGITAFDLLRDSLPAWATEGPVPLLLFGMPAAAVGAFATRRAFTRLVEATCPRCGGAMEHIPSHRQKAVFAGSVTVPITYRCRTCGHVHRTKVSDGPIDHLP
;
A
#
# COMPACT_ATOMS: atom_id res chain seq x y z
N MET A 1 -3.40 -7.84 16.26
CA MET A 1 -2.98 -8.46 14.99
C MET A 1 -1.46 -8.43 14.92
N SER A 2 -0.78 -9.56 14.71
CA SER A 2 0.69 -9.58 14.54
C SER A 2 1.10 -8.70 13.36
N ILE A 3 2.17 -7.93 13.53
CA ILE A 3 2.70 -7.05 12.47
C ILE A 3 3.10 -7.82 11.21
N ARG A 4 3.50 -9.10 11.38
CA ARG A 4 3.78 -10.00 10.25
C ARG A 4 2.53 -10.24 9.41
N LEU A 5 1.40 -10.53 10.05
CA LEU A 5 0.13 -10.73 9.35
C LEU A 5 -0.28 -9.46 8.58
N HIS A 6 -0.08 -8.28 9.17
CA HIS A 6 -0.39 -7.01 8.53
C HIS A 6 0.49 -6.75 7.30
N LEU A 7 1.81 -6.97 7.41
CA LEU A 7 2.75 -6.83 6.30
C LEU A 7 2.49 -7.85 5.18
N VAL A 8 2.16 -9.09 5.54
CA VAL A 8 1.77 -10.14 4.59
C VAL A 8 0.49 -9.74 3.86
N LEU A 9 -0.53 -9.26 4.58
CA LEU A 9 -1.80 -8.83 3.98
C LEU A 9 -1.60 -7.67 3.00
N VAL A 10 -0.79 -6.67 3.37
CA VAL A 10 -0.43 -5.54 2.48
C VAL A 10 0.27 -6.03 1.23
N SER A 11 1.21 -6.96 1.38
CA SER A 11 1.98 -7.50 0.26
C SER A 11 1.07 -8.29 -0.69
N VAL A 12 0.21 -9.15 -0.15
CA VAL A 12 -0.77 -9.92 -0.92
C VAL A 12 -1.76 -8.99 -1.63
N LEU A 13 -2.31 -7.98 -0.94
CA LEU A 13 -3.20 -7.00 -1.54
C LEU A 13 -2.53 -6.20 -2.67
N GLY A 14 -1.25 -5.85 -2.51
CA GLY A 14 -0.47 -5.18 -3.56
C GLY A 14 -0.29 -6.06 -4.80
N VAL A 15 0.03 -7.34 -4.61
CA VAL A 15 0.14 -8.31 -5.72
C VAL A 15 -1.20 -8.51 -6.41
N VAL A 16 -2.29 -8.66 -5.65
CA VAL A 16 -3.65 -8.76 -6.20
C VAL A 16 -4.00 -7.50 -6.98
N GLY A 17 -3.72 -6.31 -6.44
CA GLY A 17 -3.95 -5.04 -7.12
C GLY A 17 -3.18 -4.90 -8.43
N LEU A 18 -1.93 -5.39 -8.48
CA LEU A 18 -1.12 -5.45 -9.70
C LEU A 18 -1.75 -6.38 -10.74
N LEU A 19 -2.10 -7.61 -10.35
CA LEU A 19 -2.66 -8.61 -11.26
C LEU A 19 -4.02 -8.19 -11.81
N VAL A 20 -4.90 -7.65 -10.95
CA VAL A 20 -6.22 -7.16 -11.35
C VAL A 20 -6.08 -5.94 -12.25
N GLY A 21 -5.25 -4.96 -11.86
CA GLY A 21 -5.01 -3.77 -12.67
C GLY A 21 -4.45 -4.12 -14.06
N PHE A 22 -3.48 -5.04 -14.11
CA PHE A 22 -2.94 -5.53 -15.36
C PHE A 22 -3.98 -6.22 -16.23
N GLY A 23 -4.79 -7.11 -15.65
CA GLY A 23 -5.88 -7.80 -16.35
C GLY A 23 -6.90 -6.82 -16.94
N VAL A 24 -7.30 -5.81 -16.16
CA VAL A 24 -8.20 -4.74 -16.64
C VAL A 24 -7.57 -3.99 -17.81
N GLY A 25 -6.28 -3.65 -17.73
CA GLY A 25 -5.55 -3.01 -18.82
C GLY A 25 -5.57 -3.82 -20.12
N ILE A 26 -5.34 -5.13 -20.03
CA ILE A 26 -5.38 -6.02 -21.20
C ILE A 26 -6.80 -6.15 -21.75
N THR A 27 -7.82 -6.31 -20.90
CA THR A 27 -9.21 -6.36 -21.37
C THR A 27 -9.65 -5.04 -22.03
N ALA A 28 -9.18 -3.90 -21.53
CA ALA A 28 -9.42 -2.60 -22.16
C ALA A 28 -8.73 -2.50 -23.52
N PHE A 29 -7.49 -2.99 -23.63
CA PHE A 29 -6.80 -3.10 -24.91
C PHE A 29 -7.58 -3.96 -25.91
N ASP A 30 -8.06 -5.14 -25.51
CA ASP A 30 -8.83 -6.03 -26.40
C ASP A 30 -10.10 -5.36 -26.93
N LEU A 31 -10.78 -4.55 -26.11
CA LEU A 31 -11.97 -3.80 -26.52
C LEU A 31 -11.65 -2.62 -27.45
N LEU A 32 -10.47 -2.01 -27.32
CA LEU A 32 -10.05 -0.83 -28.08
C LEU A 32 -9.16 -1.17 -29.27
N ARG A 33 -8.74 -2.43 -29.42
CA ARG A 33 -7.74 -2.87 -30.39
C ARG A 33 -8.05 -2.44 -31.81
N ASP A 34 -9.30 -2.61 -32.24
CA ASP A 34 -9.74 -2.27 -33.60
C ASP A 34 -9.80 -0.75 -33.86
N SER A 35 -9.78 0.05 -32.79
CA SER A 35 -9.78 1.51 -32.84
C SER A 35 -8.39 2.11 -32.69
N LEU A 36 -7.38 1.27 -32.40
CA LEU A 36 -6.01 1.70 -32.13
C LEU A 36 -5.17 1.69 -33.41
N PRO A 37 -4.24 2.63 -33.56
CA PRO A 37 -3.32 2.63 -34.68
C PRO A 37 -2.37 1.41 -34.60
N ALA A 38 -1.97 0.88 -35.75
CA ALA A 38 -1.20 -0.38 -35.85
C ALA A 38 0.05 -0.41 -34.94
N TRP A 39 0.78 0.71 -34.84
CA TRP A 39 1.95 0.83 -33.97
C TRP A 39 1.68 0.60 -32.48
N ALA A 40 0.44 0.82 -32.02
CA ALA A 40 0.02 0.63 -30.64
C ALA A 40 -0.43 -0.82 -30.35
N THR A 41 -0.59 -1.64 -31.40
CA THR A 41 -1.07 -3.03 -31.31
C THR A 41 0.03 -4.07 -31.50
N GLU A 42 1.22 -3.64 -31.92
CA GLU A 42 2.33 -4.52 -32.28
C GLU A 42 3.34 -4.72 -31.13
N GLY A 43 3.89 -5.93 -31.03
CA GLY A 43 4.98 -6.25 -30.11
C GLY A 43 4.63 -6.05 -28.62
N PRO A 44 5.57 -5.56 -27.79
CA PRO A 44 5.33 -5.34 -26.35
C PRO A 44 4.59 -4.03 -26.05
N VAL A 45 4.20 -3.25 -27.07
CA VAL A 45 3.59 -1.93 -26.91
C VAL A 45 2.23 -1.98 -26.18
N PRO A 46 1.31 -2.93 -26.46
CA PRO A 46 0.06 -3.08 -25.71
C PRO A 46 0.28 -3.29 -24.21
N LEU A 47 1.28 -4.11 -23.86
CA LEU A 47 1.65 -4.41 -22.47
C LEU A 47 2.18 -3.17 -21.74
N LEU A 48 2.97 -2.34 -22.43
CA LEU A 48 3.54 -1.11 -21.88
C LEU A 48 2.53 0.04 -21.78
N LEU A 49 1.62 0.16 -22.74
CA LEU A 49 0.66 1.27 -22.79
C LEU A 49 -0.61 1.00 -21.99
N PHE A 50 -1.05 -0.25 -21.90
CA PHE A 50 -2.33 -0.60 -21.26
C PHE A 50 -2.12 -1.46 -20.02
N GLY A 51 -1.25 -2.46 -20.08
CA GLY A 51 -1.00 -3.38 -18.96
C GLY A 51 -0.30 -2.70 -17.78
N MET A 52 0.90 -2.14 -18.00
CA MET A 52 1.73 -1.56 -16.93
C MET A 52 1.09 -0.35 -16.23
N PRO A 53 0.47 0.62 -16.93
CA PRO A 53 -0.15 1.76 -16.27
C PRO A 53 -1.37 1.34 -15.46
N ALA A 54 -2.21 0.44 -15.97
CA ALA A 54 -3.36 -0.08 -15.24
C ALA A 54 -2.95 -0.88 -14.00
N ALA A 55 -1.86 -1.67 -14.09
CA ALA A 55 -1.27 -2.36 -12.95
C ALA A 55 -0.76 -1.37 -11.88
N ALA A 56 -0.05 -0.31 -12.28
CA ALA A 56 0.45 0.72 -11.38
C ALA A 56 -0.70 1.47 -10.68
N VAL A 57 -1.77 1.78 -11.42
CA VAL A 57 -2.99 2.38 -10.86
C VAL A 57 -3.66 1.43 -9.87
N GLY A 58 -3.79 0.13 -10.20
CA GLY A 58 -4.35 -0.88 -9.31
C GLY A 58 -3.56 -1.05 -8.01
N ALA A 59 -2.23 -1.08 -8.08
CA ALA A 59 -1.34 -1.12 -6.93
C ALA A 59 -1.44 0.16 -6.08
N PHE A 60 -1.54 1.32 -6.72
CA PHE A 60 -1.70 2.60 -6.02
C PHE A 60 -3.07 2.71 -5.33
N ALA A 61 -4.14 2.29 -6.01
CA ALA A 61 -5.50 2.31 -5.48
C ALA A 61 -5.66 1.37 -4.28
N THR A 62 -5.14 0.14 -4.37
CA THR A 62 -5.14 -0.83 -3.25
C THR A 62 -4.32 -0.31 -2.07
N ARG A 63 -3.13 0.25 -2.33
CA ARG A 63 -2.34 0.91 -1.28
C ARG A 63 -3.09 2.06 -0.62
N ARG A 64 -3.77 2.91 -1.41
CA ARG A 64 -4.53 4.05 -0.90
C ARG A 64 -5.75 3.62 -0.10
N ALA A 65 -6.48 2.60 -0.56
CA ALA A 65 -7.60 2.01 0.16
C ALA A 65 -7.14 1.41 1.49
N PHE A 66 -6.03 0.68 1.49
CA PHE A 66 -5.43 0.13 2.71
C PHE A 66 -5.01 1.24 3.69
N THR A 67 -4.35 2.29 3.22
CA THR A 67 -3.97 3.41 4.10
C THR A 67 -5.17 4.11 4.71
N ARG A 68 -6.32 4.19 4.00
CA ARG A 68 -7.56 4.73 4.57
C ARG A 68 -8.23 3.80 5.57
N LEU A 69 -8.14 2.49 5.36
CA LEU A 69 -8.66 1.49 6.29
C LEU A 69 -7.84 1.43 7.59
N VAL A 70 -6.55 1.80 7.52
CA VAL A 70 -5.60 1.80 8.64
C VAL A 70 -5.29 3.24 9.10
N GLU A 71 -6.04 4.24 8.64
CA GLU A 71 -5.83 5.64 9.03
C GLU A 71 -6.11 5.77 10.54
N ALA A 72 -5.02 5.82 11.31
CA ALA A 72 -5.12 6.13 12.73
C ALA A 72 -5.67 7.56 12.86
N THR A 73 -6.82 7.70 13.50
CA THR A 73 -7.40 9.02 13.79
C THR A 73 -6.58 9.72 14.87
N CYS A 74 -6.33 11.02 14.71
CA CYS A 74 -5.64 11.79 15.73
C CYS A 74 -6.45 11.81 17.04
N PRO A 75 -5.90 11.38 18.19
CA PRO A 75 -6.64 11.43 19.46
C PRO A 75 -6.89 12.86 19.92
N ARG A 76 -6.16 13.85 19.37
CA ARG A 76 -6.24 15.25 19.77
C ARG A 76 -7.25 16.07 18.97
N CYS A 77 -7.41 15.80 17.68
CA CYS A 77 -8.29 16.59 16.81
C CYS A 77 -9.15 15.77 15.84
N GLY A 78 -9.10 14.43 15.92
CA GLY A 78 -9.80 13.53 14.99
C GLY A 78 -9.25 13.53 13.56
N GLY A 79 -8.31 14.41 13.22
CA GLY A 79 -7.72 14.50 11.87
C GLY A 79 -6.92 13.27 11.47
N ALA A 80 -6.78 13.03 10.17
CA ALA A 80 -6.02 11.91 9.63
C ALA A 80 -4.55 11.94 10.08
N MET A 81 -4.05 10.81 10.59
CA MET A 81 -2.62 10.64 10.83
C MET A 81 -1.93 10.03 9.62
N GLU A 82 -0.79 10.61 9.28
CA GLU A 82 0.14 10.07 8.30
C GLU A 82 1.27 9.31 8.99
N HIS A 83 1.52 8.10 8.52
CA HIS A 83 2.64 7.30 8.97
C HIS A 83 3.96 7.88 8.45
N ILE A 84 4.89 8.22 9.34
CA ILE A 84 6.24 8.65 8.99
C ILE A 84 7.16 7.44 9.06
N PRO A 85 7.62 6.90 7.91
CA PRO A 85 8.52 5.77 7.92
C PRO A 85 9.87 6.19 8.51
N SER A 86 10.32 5.47 9.55
CA SER A 86 11.64 5.67 10.12
C SER A 86 12.60 4.58 9.66
N HIS A 87 13.90 4.87 9.56
CA HIS A 87 14.91 3.85 9.25
C HIS A 87 14.86 2.63 10.18
N ARG A 88 14.40 2.82 11.42
CA ARG A 88 14.24 1.76 12.42
C ARG A 88 13.08 0.81 12.14
N GLN A 89 12.17 1.12 11.22
CA GLN A 89 11.08 0.21 10.85
C GLN A 89 11.54 -0.99 10.03
N LYS A 90 12.70 -0.89 9.37
CA LYS A 90 13.34 -2.05 8.73
C LYS A 90 13.85 -3.07 9.74
N ALA A 91 13.93 -2.73 11.03
CA ALA A 91 14.41 -3.63 12.08
C ALA A 91 13.49 -4.85 12.30
N VAL A 92 12.21 -4.80 11.89
CA VAL A 92 11.33 -6.00 11.92
C VAL A 92 11.94 -7.12 11.07
N PHE A 93 12.48 -6.78 9.89
CA PHE A 93 13.10 -7.74 8.98
C PHE A 93 14.47 -8.23 9.46
N ALA A 94 15.07 -7.52 10.43
CA ALA A 94 16.32 -7.91 11.09
C ALA A 94 16.08 -8.70 12.39
N GLY A 95 14.83 -9.10 12.69
CA GLY A 95 14.48 -9.91 13.87
C GLY A 95 14.15 -9.12 15.14
N SER A 96 13.97 -7.80 15.05
CA SER A 96 13.56 -7.00 16.22
C SER A 96 12.12 -7.30 16.62
N VAL A 97 11.91 -7.62 17.90
CA VAL A 97 10.60 -7.96 18.48
C VAL A 97 9.69 -6.75 18.63
N THR A 98 10.27 -5.54 18.77
CA THR A 98 9.54 -4.29 18.98
C THR A 98 10.02 -3.24 17.98
N VAL A 99 9.08 -2.60 17.30
CA VAL A 99 9.40 -1.56 16.31
C VAL A 99 8.62 -0.28 16.57
N PRO A 100 9.31 0.87 16.71
CA PRO A 100 8.66 2.15 16.90
C PRO A 100 8.01 2.61 15.59
N ILE A 101 6.72 2.92 15.66
CA ILE A 101 5.95 3.51 14.58
C ILE A 101 5.60 4.95 14.97
N THR A 102 5.98 5.89 14.11
CA THR A 102 5.68 7.30 14.30
C THR A 102 4.59 7.72 13.33
N TYR A 103 3.54 8.34 13.85
CA TYR A 103 2.46 8.94 13.10
C TYR A 103 2.46 10.44 13.35
N ARG A 104 2.13 11.23 12.32
CA ARG A 104 1.96 12.68 12.44
C ARG A 104 0.60 13.07 11.90
N CYS A 105 -0.18 13.77 12.70
CA CYS A 105 -1.45 14.33 12.25
C CYS A 105 -1.19 15.43 11.21
N ARG A 106 -1.85 15.34 10.05
CA ARG A 106 -1.77 16.37 9.00
C ARG A 106 -2.47 17.67 9.39
N THR A 107 -3.49 17.59 10.25
CA THR A 107 -4.32 18.75 10.64
C THR A 107 -3.68 19.57 11.76
N CYS A 108 -3.27 18.95 12.86
CA CYS A 108 -2.75 19.66 14.03
C CYS A 108 -1.24 19.49 14.27
N GLY A 109 -0.56 18.73 13.40
CA GLY A 109 0.87 18.45 13.53
C GLY A 109 1.26 17.54 14.70
N HIS A 110 0.29 17.05 15.49
CA HIS A 110 0.56 16.19 16.64
C HIS A 110 1.26 14.90 16.22
N VAL A 111 2.40 14.60 16.87
CA VAL A 111 3.18 13.40 16.60
C VAL A 111 2.83 12.34 17.63
N HIS A 112 2.21 11.26 17.18
CA HIS A 112 1.90 10.10 18.00
C HIS A 112 2.95 9.01 17.74
N ARG A 113 3.58 8.52 18.80
CA ARG A 113 4.56 7.43 18.73
C ARG A 113 3.98 6.22 19.41
N THR A 114 3.80 5.15 18.64
CA THR A 114 3.41 3.85 19.17
C THR A 114 4.52 2.84 18.91
N LYS A 115 4.48 1.70 19.59
CA LYS A 115 5.38 0.58 19.36
C LYS A 115 4.51 -0.59 18.96
N VAL A 116 4.93 -1.32 17.93
CA VAL A 116 4.31 -2.60 17.61
C VAL A 116 5.26 -3.70 18.03
N SER A 117 4.78 -4.58 18.91
CA SER A 117 5.50 -5.78 19.37
C SER A 117 4.92 -7.03 18.71
N ASP A 118 5.78 -8.04 18.50
CA ASP A 118 5.40 -9.33 17.92
C ASP A 118 5.14 -10.42 18.98
N GLY A 119 4.93 -10.03 20.24
CA GLY A 119 4.67 -10.91 21.40
C GLY A 119 3.30 -10.69 22.05
N PRO A 120 2.85 -11.59 22.94
CA PRO A 120 1.64 -11.38 23.73
C PRO A 120 1.73 -10.07 24.50
N ILE A 121 0.59 -9.37 24.64
CA ILE A 121 0.47 -8.07 25.32
C ILE A 121 0.52 -8.32 26.83
N ASP A 122 1.60 -8.91 27.31
CA ASP A 122 1.84 -9.10 28.73
C ASP A 122 2.66 -7.90 29.20
N HIS A 123 1.96 -6.96 29.83
CA HIS A 123 2.48 -5.84 30.60
C HIS A 123 2.99 -4.63 29.79
N LEU A 124 2.10 -3.65 29.64
CA LEU A 124 2.48 -2.23 29.64
C LEU A 124 2.27 -1.70 31.07
N PRO A 125 3.28 -1.14 31.75
CA PRO A 125 3.07 -0.29 32.91
C PRO A 125 2.36 1.02 32.53
#